data_AF-A0A395J6X0-F1
#
_entry.id   AF-A0A395J6X0-F1
#
_cell.length_a   1.000
_cell.length_b   1.000
_cell.length_c   1.000
_cell.angle_alpha   90.00
_cell.angle_beta   90.00
_cell.angle_gamma   90.00
#
_symmetry.space_group_name_H-M   'P 1'
#
loop_
_entity.id
_entity.type
_entity.pdbx_description
1 polymer ?
#
loop_
_entity_poly.entity_id
_entity_poly.type
_entity_poly.pdbx_seq_one_letter_code
_entity_poly.pdbx_strand_id
1 'polypeptide(L)'
;MRLSNLDESIQDALATREELTSQINTILADNPSPSTSLPVAQETLTLANRYVSTSRKLLHHSQHRQSELKASISSRRAAISSGYTVQSAAESDVRNAQEHLNNSRTLLTSTGSLIRGQRRRICEELIQIFPIEPTPHPLLFTICGLPLPNTTDDDTSSADENVIAAALGHVAQLVHHLQYYLAVSSSIPHHTPCLAFSHP
;
A
#
# COMPACT_ATOMS: atom_id res chain seq x y z
N MET A 1 -4.92 75.66 -104.44
CA MET A 1 -4.72 76.52 -103.25
C MET A 1 -5.85 76.45 -102.20
N ARG A 2 -7.04 75.86 -102.48
CA ARG A 2 -8.11 75.69 -101.46
C ARG A 2 -8.11 74.34 -100.71
N LEU A 3 -7.45 73.30 -101.23
CA LEU A 3 -7.33 71.99 -100.57
C LEU A 3 -6.31 72.00 -99.41
N SER A 4 -5.22 72.76 -99.54
CA SER A 4 -4.15 72.82 -98.52
C SER A 4 -4.64 73.38 -97.18
N ASN A 5 -5.53 74.37 -97.21
CA ASN A 5 -6.04 75.00 -95.99
C ASN A 5 -7.05 74.12 -95.22
N LEU A 6 -7.66 73.15 -95.90
CA LEU A 6 -8.59 72.19 -95.27
C LEU A 6 -7.80 71.07 -94.58
N ASP A 7 -6.78 70.52 -95.25
CA ASP A 7 -5.90 69.51 -94.66
C ASP A 7 -5.15 70.06 -93.44
N GLU A 8 -4.69 71.30 -93.50
CA GLU A 8 -4.02 71.98 -92.38
C GLU A 8 -4.97 72.18 -91.19
N SER A 9 -6.24 72.56 -91.44
CA SER A 9 -7.26 72.66 -90.39
C SER A 9 -7.66 71.30 -89.79
N ILE A 10 -7.64 70.23 -90.59
CA ILE A 10 -7.91 68.86 -90.10
C ILE A 10 -6.74 68.37 -89.25
N GLN A 11 -5.50 68.63 -89.67
CA GLN A 11 -4.32 68.30 -88.87
C GLN A 11 -4.27 69.07 -87.55
N ASP A 12 -4.61 70.36 -87.56
CA ASP A 12 -4.72 71.15 -86.33
C ASP A 12 -5.85 70.66 -85.42
N ALA A 13 -7.01 70.29 -85.98
CA ALA A 13 -8.11 69.72 -85.21
C ALA A 13 -7.76 68.37 -84.58
N LEU A 14 -6.97 67.54 -85.27
CA LEU A 14 -6.46 66.28 -84.73
C LEU A 14 -5.38 66.50 -83.67
N ALA A 15 -4.45 67.43 -83.90
CA ALA A 15 -3.40 67.78 -82.96
C ALA A 15 -3.97 68.36 -81.66
N THR A 16 -4.92 69.29 -81.77
CA THR A 16 -5.62 69.86 -80.60
C THR A 16 -6.46 68.82 -79.89
N ARG A 17 -7.07 67.85 -80.59
CA ARG A 17 -7.77 66.74 -79.96
C ARG A 17 -6.82 65.85 -79.17
N GLU A 18 -5.67 65.50 -79.74
CA GLU A 18 -4.64 64.69 -79.09
C GLU A 18 -4.03 65.42 -77.88
N GLU A 19 -3.84 66.73 -78.00
CA GLU A 19 -3.36 67.57 -76.91
C GLU A 19 -4.41 67.65 -75.78
N LEU A 20 -5.68 67.87 -76.10
CA LEU A 20 -6.77 67.87 -75.13
C LEU A 20 -6.97 66.51 -74.47
N THR A 21 -6.87 65.38 -75.19
CA THR A 21 -6.95 64.05 -74.58
C THR A 21 -5.77 63.80 -73.65
N SER A 22 -4.56 64.23 -74.03
CA SER A 22 -3.39 64.15 -73.15
C SER A 22 -3.58 64.98 -71.88
N GLN A 23 -4.08 66.22 -72.01
CA GLN A 23 -4.33 67.12 -70.88
C GLN A 23 -5.43 66.58 -69.94
N ILE A 24 -6.54 66.08 -70.50
CA ILE A 24 -7.62 65.45 -69.72
C ILE A 24 -7.08 64.23 -68.95
N ASN A 25 -6.29 63.39 -69.61
CA ASN A 25 -5.70 62.22 -68.97
C ASN A 25 -4.68 62.60 -67.88
N THR A 26 -3.88 63.64 -68.07
CA THR A 26 -2.98 64.15 -67.03
C THR A 26 -3.74 64.71 -65.83
N ILE A 27 -4.83 65.46 -66.04
CA ILE A 27 -5.66 66.01 -64.95
C ILE A 27 -6.34 64.88 -64.16
N LEU A 28 -6.81 63.83 -64.84
CA LEU A 28 -7.39 62.64 -64.20
C LEU A 28 -6.37 61.83 -63.39
N ALA A 29 -5.11 61.79 -63.83
CA ALA A 29 -4.02 61.11 -63.12
C ALA A 29 -3.50 61.92 -61.92
N ASP A 30 -3.40 63.25 -62.06
CA ASP A 30 -2.93 64.16 -61.01
C ASP A 30 -4.01 64.41 -59.93
N ASN A 31 -5.29 64.25 -60.27
CA ASN A 31 -6.41 64.34 -59.33
C ASN A 31 -7.19 63.01 -59.27
N PRO A 32 -6.61 61.95 -58.65
CA PRO A 32 -7.35 60.72 -58.41
C PRO A 32 -8.53 61.04 -57.50
N SER A 33 -9.75 60.84 -58.01
CA SER A 33 -10.95 61.14 -57.25
C SER A 33 -10.97 60.40 -55.89
N PRO A 34 -11.35 61.07 -54.78
CA PRO A 34 -11.37 60.46 -53.45
C PRO A 34 -12.34 59.26 -53.38
N SER A 35 -13.29 59.18 -54.31
CA SER A 35 -14.23 58.07 -54.51
C SER A 35 -13.57 56.72 -54.80
N THR A 36 -12.38 56.68 -55.41
CA THR A 36 -11.73 55.40 -55.77
C THR A 36 -10.77 54.89 -54.67
N SER A 37 -10.15 55.78 -53.91
CA SER A 37 -9.17 55.43 -52.85
C SER A 37 -9.82 55.10 -51.49
N LEU A 38 -10.93 55.76 -51.14
CA LEU A 38 -11.71 55.48 -49.94
C LEU A 38 -12.18 54.02 -49.82
N PRO A 39 -12.82 53.40 -50.85
CA PRO A 39 -13.29 52.02 -50.73
C PRO A 39 -12.14 51.02 -50.53
N VAL A 40 -11.00 51.21 -51.20
CA VAL A 40 -9.80 50.36 -51.03
C VAL A 40 -9.21 50.51 -49.62
N ALA A 41 -9.13 51.73 -49.10
CA ALA A 41 -8.70 51.98 -47.71
C ALA A 41 -9.66 51.36 -46.69
N GLN A 42 -10.96 51.35 -46.97
CA GLN A 42 -11.98 50.76 -46.11
C GLN A 42 -11.92 49.23 -46.13
N GLU A 43 -11.72 48.62 -47.31
CA GLU A 43 -11.50 47.18 -47.44
C GLU A 43 -10.24 46.71 -46.71
N THR A 44 -9.11 47.40 -46.88
CA THR A 44 -7.86 47.09 -46.17
C THR A 44 -8.01 47.22 -44.65
N LEU A 45 -8.74 48.23 -44.18
CA LEU A 45 -9.06 48.40 -42.76
C LEU A 45 -9.93 47.25 -42.24
N THR A 46 -10.95 46.81 -42.99
CA THR A 46 -11.78 45.66 -42.57
C THR A 46 -10.99 44.36 -42.51
N LEU A 47 -10.09 44.13 -43.46
CA LEU A 47 -9.19 42.99 -43.50
C LEU A 47 -8.20 43.02 -42.33
N ALA A 48 -7.60 44.18 -42.04
CA ALA A 48 -6.69 44.36 -40.91
C ALA A 48 -7.42 44.08 -39.58
N ASN A 49 -8.64 44.61 -39.41
CA ASN A 49 -9.46 44.35 -38.23
C ASN A 49 -9.81 42.87 -38.07
N ARG A 50 -10.09 42.16 -39.16
CA ARG A 50 -10.31 40.71 -39.13
C ARG A 50 -9.06 39.99 -38.62
N TYR A 51 -7.87 40.29 -39.16
CA TYR A 51 -6.62 39.67 -38.69
C TYR A 51 -6.28 40.00 -37.24
N VAL A 52 -6.54 41.22 -36.79
CA VAL A 52 -6.36 41.59 -35.37
C VAL A 52 -7.33 40.79 -34.50
N SER A 53 -8.58 40.64 -34.91
CA SER A 53 -9.58 39.89 -34.14
C SER A 53 -9.24 38.39 -34.04
N THR A 54 -8.75 37.77 -35.13
CA THR A 54 -8.34 36.36 -35.12
C THR A 54 -7.09 36.16 -34.27
N SER A 55 -6.10 37.05 -34.41
CA SER A 55 -4.87 37.01 -33.59
C SER A 55 -5.18 37.15 -32.10
N ARG A 56 -6.10 38.05 -31.71
CA ARG A 56 -6.57 38.19 -30.33
C ARG A 56 -7.23 36.91 -29.81
N LYS A 57 -8.08 36.26 -30.60
CA LYS A 57 -8.72 34.99 -30.22
C LYS A 57 -7.70 33.87 -30.02
N LEU A 58 -6.71 33.75 -30.91
CA LEU A 58 -5.63 32.78 -30.80
C LEU A 58 -4.78 33.02 -29.54
N LEU A 59 -4.47 34.29 -29.26
CA LEU A 59 -3.72 34.67 -28.06
C LEU A 59 -4.50 34.31 -26.79
N HIS A 60 -5.80 34.65 -26.73
CA HIS A 60 -6.65 34.29 -25.60
C HIS A 60 -6.71 32.76 -25.39
N HIS A 61 -6.87 31.99 -26.47
CA HIS A 61 -6.87 30.52 -26.39
C HIS A 61 -5.53 29.97 -25.89
N SER A 62 -4.40 30.53 -26.36
CA SER A 62 -3.06 30.16 -25.90
C SER A 62 -2.85 30.47 -24.41
N GLN A 63 -3.29 31.65 -23.95
CA GLN A 63 -3.24 32.03 -22.54
C GLN A 63 -4.08 31.12 -21.66
N HIS A 64 -5.31 30.81 -22.09
CA HIS A 64 -6.18 29.87 -21.38
C HIS A 64 -5.50 28.50 -21.24
N ARG A 65 -5.02 27.93 -22.34
CA ARG A 65 -4.30 26.66 -22.33
C ARG A 65 -3.06 26.69 -21.43
N GLN A 66 -2.33 27.80 -21.41
CA GLN A 66 -1.19 27.97 -20.51
C GLN A 66 -1.62 27.96 -19.04
N SER A 67 -2.72 28.63 -18.69
CA SER A 67 -3.26 28.62 -17.32
C SER A 67 -3.73 27.23 -16.89
N GLU A 68 -4.42 26.50 -17.76
CA GLU A 68 -4.87 25.13 -17.50
C GLU A 68 -3.68 24.19 -17.27
N LEU A 69 -2.65 24.28 -18.11
CA LEU A 69 -1.43 23.48 -17.97
C LEU A 69 -0.70 23.80 -16.65
N LYS A 70 -0.60 25.08 -16.28
CA LYS A 70 -0.01 25.49 -15.00
C LYS A 70 -0.80 24.91 -13.82
N ALA A 71 -2.13 24.99 -13.85
CA ALA A 71 -3.01 24.45 -12.82
C ALA A 71 -2.91 22.92 -12.71
N SER A 72 -2.83 22.22 -13.84
CA SER A 72 -2.65 20.77 -13.89
C SER A 72 -1.30 20.36 -13.29
N ILE A 73 -0.21 21.06 -13.65
CA ILE A 73 1.12 20.80 -13.10
C ILE A 73 1.18 21.07 -11.60
N SER A 74 0.57 22.16 -11.12
CA SER A 74 0.54 22.46 -9.69
C SER A 74 -0.26 21.43 -8.91
N SER A 75 -1.42 21.01 -9.42
CA SER A 75 -2.25 19.95 -8.83
C SER A 75 -1.47 18.63 -8.74
N ARG A 76 -0.80 18.23 -9.84
CA ARG A 76 0.02 17.01 -9.86
C ARG A 76 1.19 17.10 -8.87
N ARG A 77 1.86 18.25 -8.75
CA ARG A 77 2.94 18.44 -7.77
C ARG A 77 2.44 18.32 -6.33
N ALA A 78 1.27 18.90 -6.03
CA ALA A 78 0.65 18.78 -4.72
C ALA A 78 0.30 17.31 -4.40
N ALA A 79 -0.29 16.59 -5.35
CA ALA A 79 -0.62 15.16 -5.20
C ALA A 79 0.64 14.28 -5.02
N ILE A 80 1.72 14.57 -5.72
CA ILE A 80 3.00 13.87 -5.55
C ILE A 80 3.56 14.15 -4.15
N SER A 81 3.54 15.41 -3.71
CA SER A 81 4.01 15.79 -2.38
C SER A 81 3.22 15.11 -1.26
N SER A 82 1.89 15.06 -1.36
CA SER A 82 1.07 14.34 -0.38
C SER A 82 1.32 12.83 -0.44
N GLY A 83 1.49 12.27 -1.64
CA GLY A 83 1.88 10.87 -1.84
C GLY A 83 3.16 10.50 -1.10
N TYR A 84 4.21 11.33 -1.18
CA TYR A 84 5.46 11.11 -0.44
C TYR A 84 5.27 11.12 1.08
N THR A 85 4.42 12.01 1.61
CA THR A 85 4.16 12.03 3.07
C THR A 85 3.47 10.77 3.54
N VAL A 86 2.49 10.27 2.79
CA VAL A 86 1.78 9.02 3.09
C VAL A 86 2.72 7.83 2.99
N GLN A 87 3.56 7.78 1.96
CA GLN A 87 4.55 6.72 1.80
C GLN A 87 5.55 6.71 2.96
N SER A 88 6.07 7.87 3.36
CA SER A 88 7.00 7.97 4.48
C SER A 88 6.36 7.49 5.80
N ALA A 89 5.08 7.81 6.03
CA ALA A 89 4.34 7.34 7.21
C ALA A 89 4.14 5.81 7.17
N ALA A 90 3.73 5.27 6.01
CA ALA A 90 3.59 3.83 5.83
C ALA A 90 4.92 3.08 6.03
N GLU A 91 6.04 3.65 5.55
CA GLU A 91 7.37 3.06 5.77
C GLU A 91 7.76 3.07 7.25
N SER A 92 7.45 4.12 8.01
CA SER A 92 7.67 4.13 9.47
C SER A 92 6.80 3.10 10.19
N ASP A 93 5.54 2.95 9.78
CA ASP A 93 4.61 2.00 10.39
C ASP A 93 5.06 0.55 10.15
N VAL A 94 5.52 0.24 8.94
CA VAL A 94 6.07 -1.08 8.61
C VAL A 94 7.31 -1.38 9.44
N ARG A 95 8.22 -0.42 9.60
CA ARG A 95 9.42 -0.60 10.45
C ARG A 95 9.04 -0.87 11.90
N ASN A 96 8.10 -0.10 12.45
CA ASN A 96 7.63 -0.28 13.82
C ASN A 96 6.95 -1.65 14.01
N ALA A 97 6.07 -2.04 13.08
CA ALA A 97 5.42 -3.34 13.10
C ALA A 97 6.43 -4.50 13.03
N GLN A 98 7.49 -4.35 12.24
CA GLN A 98 8.56 -5.35 12.12
C GLN A 98 9.36 -5.50 13.43
N GLU A 99 9.63 -4.40 14.12
CA GLU A 99 10.26 -4.43 15.45
C GLU A 99 9.39 -5.17 16.47
N HIS A 100 8.09 -4.84 16.54
CA HIS A 100 7.15 -5.52 17.42
C HIS A 100 7.02 -7.02 17.11
N LEU A 101 7.04 -7.41 15.82
CA LEU A 101 7.01 -8.80 15.40
C LEU A 101 8.27 -9.54 15.89
N ASN A 102 9.45 -8.95 15.70
CA ASN A 102 10.70 -9.54 16.15
C ASN A 102 10.71 -9.72 17.67
N ASN A 103 10.27 -8.71 18.43
CA ASN A 103 10.15 -8.79 19.89
C ASN A 103 9.17 -9.88 20.34
N SER A 104 8.04 -10.02 19.64
CA SER A 104 7.08 -11.09 19.93
C SER A 104 7.65 -12.47 19.65
N ARG A 105 8.43 -12.61 18.58
CA ARG A 105 9.10 -13.86 18.22
C ARG A 105 10.18 -14.24 19.23
N THR A 106 11.01 -13.30 19.67
CA THR A 106 12.02 -13.54 20.69
C THR A 106 11.36 -13.94 22.02
N LEU A 107 10.30 -13.24 22.43
CA LEU A 107 9.52 -13.58 23.61
C LEU A 107 8.95 -15.00 23.51
N LEU A 108 8.33 -15.38 22.40
CA LEU A 108 7.80 -16.73 22.20
C LEU A 108 8.89 -17.79 22.34
N THR A 109 10.05 -17.59 21.69
CA THR A 109 11.15 -18.55 21.79
C THR A 109 11.72 -18.65 23.21
N SER A 110 11.85 -17.52 23.90
CA SER A 110 12.32 -17.45 25.29
C SER A 110 11.35 -18.18 26.21
N THR A 111 10.06 -17.83 26.18
CA THR A 111 9.01 -18.48 26.97
C THR A 111 8.91 -19.97 26.68
N GLY A 112 9.02 -20.38 25.41
CA GLY A 112 9.03 -21.80 25.03
C GLY A 112 10.26 -22.56 25.55
N SER A 113 11.40 -21.89 25.72
CA SER A 113 12.58 -22.48 26.36
C SER A 113 12.41 -22.60 27.88
N LEU A 114 11.82 -21.56 28.52
CA LEU A 114 11.52 -21.55 29.95
C LEU A 114 10.51 -22.63 30.32
N ILE A 115 9.42 -22.79 29.57
CA ILE A 115 8.43 -23.85 29.78
C ILE A 115 9.09 -25.22 29.68
N ARG A 116 9.96 -25.45 28.69
CA ARG A 116 10.70 -26.71 28.56
C ARG A 116 11.64 -26.96 29.74
N GLY A 117 12.34 -25.93 30.21
CA GLY A 117 13.20 -26.02 31.39
C GLY A 117 12.41 -26.35 32.66
N GLN A 118 11.29 -25.67 32.88
CA GLN A 118 10.40 -25.93 34.02
C GLN A 118 9.82 -27.34 33.98
N ARG A 119 9.35 -27.81 32.82
CA ARG A 119 8.88 -29.20 32.67
C ARG A 119 9.96 -30.21 33.05
N ARG A 120 11.20 -30.02 32.60
CA ARG A 120 12.31 -30.92 32.97
C ARG A 120 12.55 -30.92 34.48
N ARG A 121 12.66 -29.74 35.09
CA ARG A 121 12.89 -29.58 36.53
C ARG A 121 11.80 -30.27 37.34
N ILE A 122 10.54 -30.09 36.95
CA ILE A 122 9.41 -30.70 37.64
C ILE A 122 9.42 -32.21 37.49
N CYS A 123 9.75 -32.76 36.32
CA CYS A 123 9.92 -34.20 36.18
C CYS A 123 11.05 -34.75 37.05
N GLU A 124 12.18 -34.04 37.16
CA GLU A 124 13.29 -34.41 38.05
C GLU A 124 12.86 -34.38 39.52
N GLU A 125 12.15 -33.34 39.94
CA GLU A 125 11.60 -33.23 41.30
C GLU A 125 10.56 -34.33 41.59
N LEU A 126 9.68 -34.66 40.63
CA LEU A 126 8.69 -35.73 40.78
C LEU A 126 9.36 -37.11 40.90
N ILE A 127 10.43 -37.38 40.15
CA ILE A 127 11.22 -38.61 40.27
C ILE A 127 11.88 -38.69 41.66
N GLN A 128 12.33 -37.57 42.23
CA GLN A 128 12.89 -37.53 43.58
C GLN A 128 11.83 -37.77 44.67
N ILE A 129 10.62 -37.23 44.50
CA ILE A 129 9.52 -37.38 45.47
C ILE A 129 8.93 -38.80 45.41
N PHE A 130 8.78 -39.35 44.20
CA PHE A 130 8.22 -40.68 43.94
C PHE A 130 9.26 -41.58 43.25
N PRO A 131 10.32 -42.00 43.96
CA PRO A 131 11.38 -42.81 43.36
C PRO A 131 10.81 -44.16 42.92
N ILE A 132 10.98 -44.48 41.63
CA ILE A 132 10.65 -45.79 41.06
C ILE A 132 11.96 -46.54 40.85
N GLU A 133 12.21 -47.54 41.68
CA GLU A 133 13.47 -48.28 41.69
C GLU A 133 13.27 -49.73 41.26
N PRO A 134 14.18 -50.30 40.45
CA PRO A 134 14.12 -51.70 40.06
C PRO A 134 14.47 -52.60 41.24
N THR A 135 13.74 -53.69 41.37
CA THR A 135 14.02 -54.76 42.34
C THR A 135 15.04 -55.74 41.72
N PRO A 136 15.78 -56.54 42.51
CA PRO A 136 16.62 -57.64 42.01
C PRO A 136 15.90 -58.64 41.08
N HIS A 137 14.57 -58.67 41.10
CA HIS A 137 13.75 -59.50 40.22
C HIS A 137 13.42 -58.74 38.92
N PRO A 138 13.57 -59.37 37.74
CA PRO A 138 13.29 -58.71 36.48
C PRO A 138 11.80 -58.34 36.39
N LEU A 139 11.52 -57.14 35.87
CA LEU A 139 10.16 -56.60 35.69
C LEU A 139 9.40 -56.26 36.98
N LEU A 140 10.02 -56.37 38.15
CA LEU A 140 9.47 -55.88 39.41
C LEU A 140 10.07 -54.53 39.77
N PHE A 141 9.21 -53.60 40.14
CA PHE A 141 9.56 -52.24 40.51
C PHE A 141 8.98 -51.90 41.87
N THR A 142 9.63 -50.98 42.57
CA THR A 142 9.10 -50.37 43.79
C THR A 142 8.83 -48.90 43.54
N ILE A 143 7.83 -48.34 44.22
CA ILE A 143 7.61 -46.89 44.30
C ILE A 143 7.71 -46.46 45.76
N CYS A 144 8.59 -45.50 46.07
CA CYS A 144 8.87 -45.11 47.47
C CYS A 144 9.25 -46.30 48.37
N GLY A 145 9.89 -47.33 47.81
CA GLY A 145 10.23 -48.58 48.52
C GLY A 145 9.09 -49.59 48.69
N LEU A 146 7.88 -49.29 48.19
CA LEU A 146 6.74 -50.21 48.20
C LEU A 146 6.68 -51.00 46.88
N PRO A 147 6.52 -52.34 46.90
CA PRO A 147 6.46 -53.14 45.69
C PRO A 147 5.20 -52.84 44.88
N LEU A 148 5.36 -52.65 43.57
CA LEU A 148 4.24 -52.51 42.64
C LEU A 148 3.77 -53.90 42.18
N PRO A 149 2.45 -54.16 42.17
CA PRO A 149 1.91 -55.43 41.69
C PRO A 149 2.14 -55.56 40.19
N ASN A 150 2.58 -56.75 39.74
CA ASN A 150 2.67 -57.10 38.33
C ASN A 150 1.46 -57.96 37.92
N THR A 151 1.19 -58.08 36.63
CA THR A 151 -0.01 -58.77 36.08
C THR A 151 0.02 -60.31 36.22
N THR A 152 1.00 -60.86 36.92
CA THR A 152 1.13 -62.31 37.15
C THR A 152 0.63 -62.66 38.54
N ASP A 153 -0.39 -63.51 38.60
CA ASP A 153 -1.24 -63.82 39.76
C ASP A 153 -0.50 -64.43 40.99
N ASP A 154 0.79 -64.74 40.89
CA ASP A 154 1.54 -65.39 41.98
C ASP A 154 2.01 -64.42 43.09
N ASP A 155 2.20 -63.12 42.80
CA ASP A 155 2.72 -62.14 43.79
C ASP A 155 1.62 -61.48 44.65
N THR A 156 0.37 -61.49 44.20
CA THR A 156 -0.77 -60.85 44.87
C THR A 156 -1.35 -61.68 46.02
N SER A 157 -0.96 -62.95 46.14
CA SER A 157 -1.48 -63.87 47.15
C SER A 157 -0.72 -63.82 48.48
N SER A 158 0.45 -63.15 48.53
CA SER A 158 1.30 -63.03 49.73
C SER A 158 1.67 -61.59 50.12
N ALA A 159 1.28 -60.60 49.32
CA ALA A 159 1.53 -59.19 49.59
C ALA A 159 0.33 -58.54 50.31
N ASP A 160 0.60 -57.79 51.38
CA ASP A 160 -0.43 -57.09 52.16
C ASP A 160 -1.25 -56.13 51.25
N GLU A 161 -2.57 -56.29 51.23
CA GLU A 161 -3.48 -55.43 50.45
C GLU A 161 -3.28 -53.94 50.74
N ASN A 162 -2.93 -53.60 51.98
CA ASN A 162 -2.62 -52.23 52.41
C ASN A 162 -1.36 -51.67 51.74
N VAL A 163 -0.34 -52.50 51.51
CA VAL A 163 0.92 -52.11 50.84
C VAL A 163 0.65 -51.85 49.36
N ILE A 164 -0.15 -52.71 48.73
CA ILE A 164 -0.56 -52.56 47.33
C ILE A 164 -1.41 -51.28 47.15
N ALA A 165 -2.38 -51.04 48.04
CA ALA A 165 -3.21 -49.84 48.00
C ALA A 165 -2.38 -48.57 48.19
N ALA A 166 -1.41 -48.57 49.09
CA ALA A 166 -0.48 -47.44 49.30
C ALA A 166 0.39 -47.18 48.06
N ALA A 167 0.98 -48.24 47.47
CA ALA A 167 1.81 -48.13 46.27
C ALA A 167 1.02 -47.56 45.08
N LEU A 168 -0.19 -48.06 44.83
CA LEU A 168 -1.07 -47.55 43.78
C LEU A 168 -1.57 -46.13 44.06
N GLY A 169 -1.76 -45.76 45.34
CA GLY A 169 -2.06 -44.39 45.76
C GLY A 169 -0.96 -43.40 45.38
N HIS A 170 0.31 -43.77 45.60
CA HIS A 170 1.46 -42.96 45.16
C HIS A 170 1.52 -42.83 43.64
N VAL A 171 1.25 -43.90 42.88
CA VAL A 171 1.19 -43.84 41.41
C VAL A 171 0.05 -42.91 40.94
N ALA A 172 -1.13 -43.02 41.54
CA ALA A 172 -2.26 -42.16 41.21
C ALA A 172 -1.94 -40.68 41.48
N GLN A 173 -1.26 -40.40 42.59
CA GLN A 173 -0.79 -39.06 42.91
C GLN A 173 0.24 -38.57 41.89
N LEU A 174 1.24 -39.38 41.52
CA LEU A 174 2.24 -39.02 40.50
C LEU A 174 1.58 -38.68 39.15
N VAL A 175 0.65 -39.53 38.68
CA VAL A 175 -0.09 -39.31 37.43
C VAL A 175 -0.94 -38.05 37.50
N HIS A 176 -1.59 -37.80 38.64
CA HIS A 176 -2.36 -36.58 38.88
C HIS A 176 -1.49 -35.32 38.77
N HIS A 177 -0.25 -35.33 39.25
CA HIS A 177 0.64 -34.18 39.09
C HIS A 177 1.09 -34.04 37.62
N LEU A 178 1.44 -35.13 36.95
CA LEU A 178 1.89 -35.12 35.54
C LEU A 178 0.81 -34.63 34.56
N GLN A 179 -0.47 -34.89 34.82
CA GLN A 179 -1.56 -34.49 33.92
C GLN A 179 -1.58 -32.97 33.69
N TYR A 180 -1.31 -32.17 34.73
CA TYR A 180 -1.28 -30.71 34.65
C TYR A 180 -0.14 -30.20 33.78
N TYR A 181 0.98 -30.93 33.73
CA TYR A 181 2.17 -30.54 32.97
C TYR A 181 2.12 -30.99 31.51
N LEU A 182 1.50 -32.14 31.24
CA LEU A 182 1.31 -32.66 29.89
C LEU A 182 0.15 -31.98 29.15
N ALA A 183 -0.68 -31.18 29.83
CA ALA A 183 -1.85 -30.51 29.26
C ALA A 183 -2.79 -31.49 28.54
N VAL A 184 -2.81 -32.74 28.99
CA VAL A 184 -3.73 -33.77 28.52
C VAL A 184 -4.89 -33.79 29.48
N SER A 185 -6.11 -33.53 29.00
CA SER A 185 -7.31 -33.84 29.76
C SER A 185 -7.42 -35.36 29.85
N SER A 186 -7.08 -35.95 30.99
CA SER A 186 -7.37 -37.35 31.21
C SER A 186 -8.89 -37.53 31.23
N SER A 187 -9.40 -38.49 30.46
CA SER A 187 -10.84 -38.85 30.45
C SER A 187 -11.29 -39.52 31.76
N ILE A 188 -10.40 -39.66 32.73
CA ILE A 188 -10.63 -40.38 33.98
C ILE A 188 -10.74 -39.33 35.10
N PRO A 189 -11.90 -39.18 35.75
CA PRO A 189 -12.06 -38.28 36.88
C PRO A 189 -11.25 -38.82 38.05
N HIS A 190 -10.06 -38.26 38.27
CA HIS A 190 -9.28 -38.53 39.48
C HIS A 190 -9.92 -37.77 40.64
N HIS A 191 -10.83 -38.43 41.37
CA HIS A 191 -11.24 -37.96 42.69
C HIS A 191 -9.97 -37.83 43.53
N THR A 192 -9.72 -36.63 44.07
CA THR A 192 -8.61 -36.36 44.99
C THR A 192 -8.55 -37.45 46.05
N PRO A 193 -7.42 -38.19 46.20
CA PRO A 193 -7.28 -39.13 47.28
C PRO A 193 -7.13 -38.33 48.57
N CYS A 194 -8.22 -38.20 49.32
CA CYS A 194 -8.16 -37.75 50.70
C CYS A 194 -7.30 -38.75 51.46
N LEU A 195 -6.09 -38.33 51.85
CA LEU A 195 -5.32 -38.94 52.93
C LEU A 195 -6.15 -38.84 54.22
N ALA A 196 -7.05 -39.78 54.44
CA ALA A 196 -7.78 -39.97 55.69
C ALA A 196 -7.33 -41.28 56.34
N PHE A 197 -6.05 -41.34 56.70
CA PHE A 197 -5.61 -42.17 57.81
C PHE A 197 -5.43 -41.25 59.02
N SER A 198 -6.52 -41.07 59.78
CA SER A 198 -6.42 -40.75 61.20
C SER A 198 -7.24 -41.79 61.96
N HIS A 199 -6.52 -42.77 62.51
CA HIS A 199 -6.95 -43.65 63.62
C HIS A 199 -7.50 -42.82 64.80
N PRO A 200 -8.34 -43.39 65.69
CA PRO A 200 -8.10 -44.64 66.43
C PRO A 200 -8.95 -45.84 65.99
#